data_AF-A0A151ARV5-F1
#
_entry.id   AF-A0A151ARV5-F1
#
_cell.length_a   1.000
_cell.length_b   1.000
_cell.length_c   1.000
_cell.angle_alpha   90.00
_cell.angle_beta   90.00
_cell.angle_gamma   90.00
#
_symmetry.space_group_name_H-M   'P 1'
#
loop_
_entity.id
_entity.type
_entity.pdbx_description
1 polymer ?
#
loop_
_entity_poly.entity_id
_entity_poly.type
_entity_poly.pdbx_seq_one_letter_code
_entity_poly.pdbx_strand_id
1 'polypeptide(L)'
;MALEAIKKIRDAEEKAMEVIKKAQSDSNQIIKDSDVKAASEYKRILNEAKNEAKKILDDAIASAEKDALPIIENGKIEAENIKNISKEKLERAVNLVVERIVNINGNS
;
A
#
# COMPACT_ATOMS: atom_id res chain seq x y z
N MET A 1 -38.04 16.21 -67.93
CA MET A 1 -36.67 16.61 -67.54
C MET A 1 -36.64 17.32 -66.19
N ALA A 2 -37.35 18.44 -65.99
CA ALA A 2 -37.34 19.17 -64.71
C ALA A 2 -37.88 18.34 -63.51
N LEU A 3 -38.94 17.55 -63.71
CA LEU A 3 -39.55 16.73 -62.65
C LEU A 3 -38.61 15.63 -62.11
N GLU A 4 -37.78 15.04 -62.98
CA GLU A 4 -36.79 14.04 -62.58
C GLU A 4 -35.61 14.66 -61.83
N ALA A 5 -35.21 15.87 -62.22
CA ALA A 5 -34.19 16.62 -61.49
C ALA A 5 -34.67 16.95 -60.06
N ILE A 6 -35.93 17.38 -59.90
CA ILE A 6 -36.51 17.65 -58.58
C ILE A 6 -36.59 16.37 -57.72
N LYS A 7 -36.99 15.23 -58.29
CA LYS A 7 -36.97 13.94 -57.58
C LYS A 7 -35.57 13.56 -57.11
N LYS A 8 -34.56 13.68 -57.98
CA LYS A 8 -33.16 13.39 -57.60
C LYS A 8 -32.65 14.29 -56.48
N ILE A 9 -33.03 15.57 -56.48
CA ILE A 9 -32.67 16.50 -55.41
C ILE A 9 -33.29 16.05 -54.09
N ARG A 10 -34.59 15.75 -54.08
CA ARG A 10 -35.30 15.27 -52.88
C ARG A 10 -34.69 13.97 -52.33
N ASP A 11 -34.38 13.01 -53.19
CA ASP A 11 -33.77 11.74 -52.79
C ASP A 11 -32.35 11.94 -52.24
N ALA A 12 -31.61 12.94 -52.75
CA ALA A 12 -30.30 13.32 -52.22
C ALA A 12 -30.42 14.00 -50.85
N GLU A 13 -31.43 14.85 -50.65
CA GLU A 13 -31.72 15.49 -49.36
C GLU A 13 -32.11 14.46 -48.27
N GLU A 14 -32.95 13.47 -48.61
CA GLU A 14 -33.29 12.37 -47.69
C GLU A 14 -32.05 11.57 -47.27
N LYS A 15 -31.19 11.20 -48.23
CA LYS A 15 -29.95 10.48 -47.93
C LYS A 15 -29.01 11.32 -47.07
N ALA A 16 -28.89 12.62 -47.34
CA ALA A 16 -28.07 13.51 -46.53
C ALA A 16 -28.60 13.60 -45.08
N MET A 17 -29.91 13.72 -44.90
CA MET A 17 -30.53 13.71 -43.57
C MET A 17 -30.30 12.39 -42.83
N GLU A 18 -30.39 11.25 -43.53
CA GLU A 18 -30.14 9.94 -42.94
C GLU A 18 -28.68 9.78 -42.48
N VAL A 19 -27.73 10.25 -43.29
CA VAL A 19 -26.30 10.30 -42.94
C VAL A 19 -26.05 11.17 -41.72
N ILE A 20 -26.65 12.36 -41.64
CA ILE A 20 -26.51 13.26 -40.49
C ILE A 20 -27.07 12.61 -39.22
N LYS A 21 -28.26 12.02 -39.30
CA LYS A 21 -28.91 11.36 -38.16
C LYS A 21 -28.08 10.18 -37.66
N LYS A 22 -27.51 9.40 -38.58
CA LYS A 22 -26.62 8.29 -38.24
C LYS A 22 -25.33 8.78 -37.58
N ALA A 23 -24.68 9.81 -38.14
CA ALA A 23 -23.48 10.40 -37.55
C ALA A 23 -23.72 10.95 -36.14
N GLN A 24 -24.88 11.58 -35.89
CA GLN A 24 -25.28 12.03 -34.56
C GLN A 24 -25.49 10.87 -33.58
N SER A 25 -26.14 9.79 -34.02
CA SER A 25 -26.33 8.59 -33.21
C SER A 25 -24.99 7.93 -32.86
N ASP A 26 -24.12 7.77 -33.85
CA ASP A 26 -22.81 7.16 -33.68
C ASP A 26 -21.93 8.00 -32.74
N SER A 27 -21.95 9.33 -32.88
CA SER A 27 -21.25 10.24 -31.98
C SER A 27 -21.71 10.09 -30.53
N ASN A 28 -23.02 10.06 -30.30
CA ASN A 28 -23.58 9.85 -28.96
C ASN A 28 -23.21 8.47 -28.39
N GLN A 29 -23.16 7.44 -29.22
CA GLN A 29 -22.76 6.10 -28.79
C GLN A 29 -21.28 6.06 -28.39
N ILE A 30 -20.40 6.69 -29.18
CA ILE A 30 -18.97 6.79 -28.89
C ILE A 30 -18.73 7.48 -27.53
N ILE A 31 -19.47 8.56 -27.24
CA ILE A 31 -19.36 9.27 -25.96
C ILE A 31 -19.76 8.36 -24.80
N LYS A 32 -20.92 7.69 -24.89
CA LYS A 32 -21.39 6.76 -23.85
C LYS A 32 -20.41 5.61 -23.62
N ASP A 33 -19.90 4.99 -24.69
CA ASP A 33 -18.96 3.88 -24.58
C ASP A 33 -17.63 4.35 -23.98
N SER A 34 -17.20 5.58 -24.29
CA SER A 34 -16.01 6.19 -23.71
C SER A 34 -16.20 6.47 -22.22
N ASP A 35 -17.36 6.98 -21.80
CA ASP A 35 -17.67 7.22 -20.39
C ASP A 35 -17.67 5.91 -19.58
N VAL A 36 -18.28 4.85 -20.12
CA VAL A 36 -18.28 3.52 -19.49
C VAL A 36 -16.87 2.96 -19.36
N LYS A 37 -16.06 3.05 -20.42
CA LYS A 37 -14.66 2.61 -20.39
C LYS A 37 -13.86 3.42 -19.39
N ALA A 38 -14.01 4.74 -19.36
CA ALA A 38 -13.30 5.61 -18.43
C ALA A 38 -13.65 5.27 -16.97
N ALA A 39 -14.94 5.08 -16.68
CA ALA A 39 -15.38 4.68 -15.34
C ALA A 39 -14.86 3.29 -14.93
N SER A 40 -14.82 2.34 -15.88
CA SER A 40 -14.27 1.01 -15.63
C SER A 40 -12.77 1.05 -15.37
N GLU A 41 -12.01 1.76 -16.20
CA GLU A 41 -10.55 1.92 -16.04
C GLU A 41 -10.21 2.65 -14.74
N TYR A 42 -10.95 3.69 -14.39
CA TYR A 42 -10.77 4.39 -13.12
C TYR A 42 -10.95 3.44 -11.93
N LYS A 43 -12.02 2.62 -11.93
CA LYS A 43 -12.26 1.62 -10.88
C LYS A 43 -11.16 0.56 -10.84
N ARG A 44 -10.68 0.12 -12.01
CA ARG A 44 -9.58 -0.86 -12.13
C ARG A 44 -8.31 -0.32 -11.50
N ILE A 45 -7.88 0.87 -11.90
CA ILE A 45 -6.69 1.54 -11.36
C ILE A 45 -6.81 1.73 -9.85
N LEU A 46 -7.97 2.15 -9.36
CA LEU A 46 -8.18 2.36 -7.93
C LEU A 46 -8.11 1.06 -7.12
N ASN A 47 -8.63 -0.05 -7.66
CA ASN A 47 -8.52 -1.35 -7.02
C ASN A 47 -7.08 -1.91 -7.07
N GLU A 48 -6.39 -1.74 -8.20
CA GLU A 48 -4.98 -2.11 -8.34
C GLU A 48 -4.12 -1.35 -7.33
N ALA A 49 -4.28 -0.03 -7.23
CA ALA A 49 -3.57 0.79 -6.25
C ALA A 49 -3.85 0.37 -4.80
N LYS A 50 -5.10 0.03 -4.47
CA LYS A 50 -5.46 -0.47 -3.13
C LYS A 50 -4.81 -1.82 -2.83
N ASN A 51 -4.80 -2.74 -3.80
CA ASN A 51 -4.18 -4.04 -3.64
C ASN A 51 -2.66 -3.93 -3.49
N GLU A 52 -2.02 -3.05 -4.27
CA GLU A 52 -0.59 -2.79 -4.18
C GLU A 52 -0.23 -2.16 -2.83
N ALA A 53 -0.98 -1.15 -2.38
CA ALA A 53 -0.80 -0.57 -1.06
C ALA A 53 -0.95 -1.60 0.07
N LYS A 54 -1.95 -2.48 -0.03
CA LYS A 54 -2.12 -3.58 0.93
C LYS A 54 -0.93 -4.53 0.91
N LYS A 55 -0.46 -4.91 -0.28
CA LYS A 55 0.70 -5.79 -0.43
C LYS A 55 1.96 -5.17 0.21
N ILE A 56 2.21 -3.89 -0.04
CA ILE A 56 3.34 -3.16 0.57
C ILE A 56 3.22 -3.18 2.11
N LEU A 57 2.02 -2.96 2.64
CA LEU A 57 1.79 -2.99 4.09
C LEU A 57 2.03 -4.40 4.66
N ASP A 58 1.48 -5.43 4.03
CA ASP A 58 1.62 -6.82 4.46
C ASP A 58 3.10 -7.26 4.40
N ASP A 59 3.82 -6.90 3.33
CA ASP A 59 5.25 -7.18 3.17
C ASP A 59 6.09 -6.43 4.25
N ALA A 60 5.75 -5.18 4.56
CA ALA A 60 6.42 -4.41 5.59
C ALA A 60 6.20 -5.01 7.00
N ILE A 61 4.97 -5.45 7.31
CA ILE A 61 4.66 -6.14 8.57
C ILE A 61 5.46 -7.44 8.67
N ALA A 62 5.44 -8.27 7.62
CA ALA A 62 6.15 -9.54 7.61
C ALA A 62 7.68 -9.35 7.78
N SER A 63 8.26 -8.33 7.14
CA SER A 63 9.68 -7.99 7.34
C SER A 63 9.95 -7.52 8.76
N ALA A 64 9.11 -6.64 9.30
CA ALA A 64 9.28 -6.13 10.66
C ALA A 64 9.17 -7.25 11.72
N GLU A 65 8.23 -8.19 11.56
CA GLU A 65 8.12 -9.36 12.42
C GLU A 65 9.36 -10.25 12.34
N LYS A 66 9.87 -10.47 11.12
CA LYS A 66 11.09 -11.24 10.90
C LYS A 66 12.31 -10.59 11.56
N ASP A 67 12.41 -9.27 11.50
CA ASP A 67 13.53 -8.53 12.10
C ASP A 67 13.36 -8.39 13.63
N ALA A 68 12.13 -8.39 14.14
CA ALA A 68 11.83 -8.34 15.57
C ALA A 68 12.16 -9.66 16.29
N LEU A 69 11.96 -10.80 15.62
CA LEU A 69 12.26 -12.13 16.18
C LEU A 69 13.68 -12.27 16.76
N PRO A 70 14.77 -11.97 16.01
CA PRO A 70 16.13 -12.08 16.54
C PRO A 70 16.41 -11.07 17.65
N ILE A 71 15.79 -9.88 17.62
CA ILE A 71 15.92 -8.89 18.70
C ILE A 71 15.33 -9.44 20.01
N ILE A 72 14.14 -10.05 19.93
CA ILE A 72 13.48 -10.66 21.08
C ILE A 72 14.27 -11.85 21.60
N GLU A 73 14.79 -12.70 20.71
CA GLU A 73 15.60 -13.87 21.09
C GLU A 73 16.91 -13.45 21.77
N ASN A 74 17.64 -12.50 21.19
CA ASN A 74 18.84 -11.94 21.81
C ASN A 74 18.54 -11.31 23.17
N GLY A 75 17.46 -10.53 23.27
CA GLY A 75 17.05 -9.93 24.54
C GLY A 75 16.73 -10.98 25.62
N LYS A 76 16.14 -12.12 25.25
CA LYS A 76 15.92 -13.24 26.18
C LYS A 76 17.24 -13.86 26.64
N ILE A 77 18.16 -14.11 25.72
CA ILE A 77 19.49 -14.67 26.03
C ILE A 77 20.25 -13.73 26.97
N GLU A 78 20.26 -12.42 26.70
CA GLU A 78 20.89 -11.43 27.57
C GLU A 78 20.26 -11.41 28.96
N ALA A 79 18.93 -11.44 29.04
CA ALA A 79 18.22 -11.49 30.32
C ALA A 79 18.54 -12.77 31.12
N GLU A 80 18.64 -13.93 30.45
CA GLU A 80 19.07 -15.17 31.09
C GLU A 80 20.52 -15.10 31.57
N ASN A 81 21.43 -14.53 30.77
CA ASN A 81 22.82 -14.35 31.15
C ASN A 81 22.97 -13.46 32.40
N ILE A 82 22.14 -12.41 32.53
CA ILE A 82 22.10 -11.55 33.72
C ILE A 82 21.58 -12.34 34.92
N LYS A 83 20.51 -13.14 34.76
CA LYS A 83 19.95 -13.95 35.85
C LYS A 83 20.90 -15.05 36.31
N ASN A 84 21.67 -15.63 35.40
CA ASN A 84 22.60 -16.72 35.65
C ASN A 84 24.01 -16.23 36.03
N ILE A 85 24.17 -14.97 36.48
CA ILE A 85 25.43 -14.49 37.02
C ILE A 85 25.88 -15.41 38.17
N SER A 86 27.15 -15.83 38.13
CA SER A 86 27.69 -16.77 39.11
C SER A 86 27.67 -16.19 40.52
N LYS A 87 27.37 -17.04 41.51
CA LYS A 87 27.36 -16.67 42.92
C LYS A 87 28.69 -16.05 43.36
N GLU A 88 29.81 -16.51 42.82
CA GLU A 88 31.13 -15.96 43.09
C GLU A 88 31.31 -14.50 42.62
N LYS A 89 30.71 -14.12 41.47
CA LYS A 89 30.71 -12.73 41.01
C LYS A 89 29.83 -11.85 41.91
N LEU A 90 28.69 -12.39 42.34
CA LEU A 90 27.81 -11.74 43.32
C LEU A 90 28.52 -11.51 44.66
N GLU A 91 29.16 -12.53 45.21
CA GLU A 91 29.91 -12.43 46.48
C GLU A 91 31.07 -11.45 46.38
N ARG A 92 31.81 -11.43 45.26
CA ARG A 92 32.84 -10.42 45.01
C ARG A 92 32.27 -8.99 44.96
N ALA A 93 31.13 -8.80 44.32
CA ALA A 93 30.47 -7.49 44.28
C ALA A 93 29.98 -7.06 45.67
N VAL A 94 29.43 -7.98 46.47
CA VAL A 94 29.04 -7.72 47.86
C VAL A 94 30.24 -7.32 48.70
N ASN A 95 31.35 -8.07 48.63
CA ASN A 95 32.56 -7.77 49.38
C ASN A 95 33.14 -6.39 49.02
N LEU A 96 33.15 -6.02 47.74
CA LEU A 96 33.56 -4.66 47.31
C LEU A 96 32.71 -3.55 47.95
N VAL A 97 31.40 -3.75 48.04
CA VAL A 97 30.49 -2.77 48.67
C VAL A 97 30.76 -2.71 50.18
N VAL A 98 30.92 -3.86 50.84
CA VAL A 98 31.24 -3.94 52.28
C VAL A 98 32.59 -3.27 52.57
N GLU A 99 33.64 -3.58 51.83
CA GLU A 99 34.95 -2.94 51.98
C GLU A 99 34.87 -1.42 51.80
N ARG A 100 34.08 -0.93 50.83
CA ARG A 100 33.91 0.51 50.62
C ARG A 100 33.22 1.18 51.80
N ILE A 101 32.19 0.56 52.38
CA ILE A 101 31.48 1.10 53.56
C ILE A 101 32.39 1.05 54.80
N VAL A 102 33.08 -0.07 55.01
CA VAL A 102 33.98 -0.27 56.16
C VAL A 102 35.18 0.69 56.09
N ASN A 103 35.77 0.93 54.91
CA ASN A 103 36.87 1.90 54.78
C ASN A 103 36.43 3.36 54.96
N ILE A 104 35.17 3.69 54.69
CA ILE A 104 34.62 5.04 54.91
C ILE A 104 34.28 5.27 56.40
N ASN A 105 33.80 4.24 57.10
CA ASN A 105 33.39 4.33 58.51
C ASN A 105 34.45 3.83 59.51
N GLY A 106 35.54 3.22 59.02
CA GLY A 106 36.53 2.48 59.80
C GLY A 106 37.80 3.27 60.11
N ASN A 107 37.73 4.60 60.13
CA ASN A 107 38.77 5.42 60.73
C ASN A 107 38.32 5.86 62.13
N SER A 108 38.46 4.94 63.09
CA SER A 108 38.67 5.25 64.50
C SER A 108 39.71 4.29 65.06
#